data_AF-A0AAU9NKB0-F1
#
_entry.id   AF-A0AAU9NKB0-F1
#
_cell.length_a   1.000
_cell.length_b   1.000
_cell.length_c   1.000
_cell.angle_alpha   90.00
_cell.angle_beta   90.00
_cell.angle_gamma   90.00
#
_symmetry.space_group_name_H-M   'P 1'
#
loop_
_entity.id
_entity.type
_entity.pdbx_description
1 polymer ?
#
loop_
_entity_poly.entity_id
_entity_poly.type
_entity_poly.pdbx_seq_one_letter_code
_entity_poly.pdbx_strand_id
1 'polypeptide(L)'
;MTKIDEPDTESEQEDNFKTNTKTVKFEYSDMEDDEAESSYTATRRGNKKKYEFKMPVHNGIPDSSKGPNTINILNIDCIQDLKLRERVVEKWVTEISLNLTDNPDEFEKAKNVLLLLEHKTDGIVQKFLRNNNWNEDLHGSDLFDNLINVIYTTFLGLDYISNKDFTINKKVDVARVSMTKLQLHDISLLDKYTCMYESYLYDIPQRSEYAQWISAYLMKIPIIGEICTERWKKEATGEIQQTSLSYATKIAKEEIDRICQDRYKQQNSKQ
;
A
#
# COMPACT_ATOMS: atom_id res chain seq x y z
N MET A 1 29.10 -3.83 66.05
CA MET A 1 29.95 -5.04 66.03
C MET A 1 29.24 -6.03 65.11
N THR A 2 29.73 -6.45 63.95
CA THR A 2 31.06 -6.38 63.36
C THR A 2 30.93 -6.60 61.84
N LYS A 3 31.90 -6.03 61.12
CA LYS A 3 32.30 -6.08 59.70
C LYS A 3 32.13 -7.45 58.98
N ILE A 4 31.69 -7.44 57.71
CA ILE A 4 32.46 -7.56 56.42
C ILE A 4 32.77 -9.03 56.10
N ASP A 5 32.37 -9.48 54.91
CA ASP A 5 33.26 -10.09 53.89
C ASP A 5 32.51 -10.17 52.53
N GLU A 6 32.95 -9.34 51.59
CA GLU A 6 33.01 -9.61 50.14
C GLU A 6 34.51 -9.65 49.80
N PRO A 7 34.98 -10.12 48.63
CA PRO A 7 34.41 -11.06 47.65
C PRO A 7 35.44 -12.16 47.27
N ASP A 8 35.09 -13.10 46.38
CA ASP A 8 36.11 -13.79 45.57
C ASP A 8 35.76 -13.67 44.08
N THR A 9 36.77 -13.24 43.35
CA THR A 9 36.86 -12.81 41.96
C THR A 9 36.94 -13.95 40.95
N GLU A 10 36.48 -13.63 39.74
CA GLU A 10 36.98 -14.07 38.42
C GLU A 10 36.90 -15.56 38.03
N SER A 11 36.10 -15.83 37.00
CA SER A 11 36.66 -16.47 35.82
C SER A 11 35.99 -15.92 34.56
N GLU A 12 36.81 -15.23 33.78
CA GLU A 12 36.58 -14.88 32.38
C GLU A 12 36.43 -16.17 31.56
N GLN A 13 35.46 -16.20 30.64
CA GLN A 13 35.59 -17.00 29.42
C GLN A 13 34.96 -16.23 28.25
N GLU A 14 35.87 -15.82 27.38
CA GLU A 14 35.65 -15.14 26.10
C GLU A 14 34.80 -15.98 25.13
N ASP A 15 33.97 -15.24 24.40
CA ASP A 15 33.60 -15.41 23.00
C ASP A 15 33.41 -16.81 22.40
N ASN A 16 32.16 -17.06 21.97
CA ASN A 16 31.94 -17.53 20.62
C ASN A 16 30.63 -16.99 20.05
N PHE A 17 30.77 -15.90 19.29
CA PHE A 17 29.75 -15.28 18.47
C PHE A 17 29.37 -16.26 17.34
N LYS A 18 28.31 -17.05 17.54
CA LYS A 18 27.62 -17.73 16.43
C LYS A 18 26.45 -16.89 15.98
N THR A 19 26.65 -16.21 14.85
CA THR A 19 25.62 -15.60 14.01
C THR A 19 24.60 -16.65 13.58
N ASN A 20 23.56 -16.84 14.38
CA ASN A 20 22.33 -17.48 13.91
C ASN A 20 21.50 -16.39 13.25
N THR A 21 21.66 -16.24 11.93
CA THR A 21 20.69 -15.56 11.06
C THR A 21 19.38 -16.33 11.14
N LYS A 22 18.57 -16.03 12.17
CA LYS A 22 17.15 -16.39 12.19
C LYS A 22 16.50 -15.60 11.07
N THR A 23 16.23 -16.30 9.97
CA THR A 23 15.28 -15.87 8.95
C THR A 23 13.95 -15.63 9.67
N VAL A 24 13.57 -14.36 9.79
CA VAL A 24 12.29 -13.97 10.38
C VAL A 24 11.20 -14.41 9.42
N LYS A 25 10.47 -15.47 9.78
CA LYS A 25 9.20 -15.82 9.15
C LYS A 25 8.14 -14.82 9.64
N PHE A 26 7.54 -14.10 8.72
CA PHE A 26 6.29 -13.40 8.97
C PHE A 26 5.15 -14.43 8.83
N GLU A 27 4.40 -14.66 9.91
CA GLU A 27 3.12 -15.36 9.83
C GLU A 27 2.11 -14.42 9.16
N TYR A 28 1.84 -14.69 7.89
CA TYR A 28 0.62 -14.24 7.24
C TYR A 28 -0.51 -15.09 7.78
N SER A 29 -1.43 -14.50 8.53
CA SER A 29 -2.74 -15.13 8.76
C SER A 29 -3.55 -14.93 7.47
N ASP A 30 -3.41 -15.85 6.54
CA ASP A 30 -4.32 -16.00 5.41
C ASP A 30 -5.70 -16.37 5.98
N MET A 31 -6.65 -15.43 5.90
CA MET A 31 -8.07 -15.77 6.01
C MET A 31 -8.47 -16.29 4.64
N GLU A 32 -8.47 -17.62 4.48
CA GLU A 32 -9.07 -18.32 3.35
C GLU A 32 -10.59 -18.14 3.42
N ASP A 33 -11.17 -17.57 2.36
CA ASP A 33 -12.61 -17.54 2.15
C ASP A 33 -13.08 -18.95 1.71
N ASP A 34 -13.92 -19.56 2.52
CA ASP A 34 -14.65 -20.80 2.23
C ASP A 34 -15.68 -20.56 1.10
N GLU A 35 -15.36 -20.95 -0.14
CA GLU A 35 -16.36 -21.14 -1.19
C GLU A 35 -16.29 -22.54 -1.83
N ALA A 36 -17.13 -23.42 -1.27
CA ALA A 36 -17.83 -24.56 -1.86
C ALA A 36 -17.23 -25.26 -3.11
N GLU A 37 -16.60 -26.41 -2.89
CA GLU A 37 -16.39 -27.46 -3.89
C GLU A 37 -17.72 -28.00 -4.44
N SER A 38 -18.00 -27.74 -5.72
CA SER A 38 -19.02 -28.46 -6.48
C SER A 38 -18.38 -29.65 -7.21
N SER A 39 -18.55 -30.84 -6.61
CA SER A 39 -18.12 -32.11 -7.17
C SER A 39 -19.01 -32.52 -8.36
N TYR A 40 -18.45 -32.59 -9.57
CA TYR A 40 -18.98 -33.45 -10.62
C TYR A 40 -17.89 -34.39 -11.11
N THR A 41 -17.93 -35.61 -10.59
CA THR A 41 -17.24 -36.75 -11.17
C THR A 41 -17.99 -37.21 -12.42
N ALA A 42 -17.30 -37.24 -13.57
CA ALA A 42 -17.75 -37.98 -14.73
C ALA A 42 -16.53 -38.59 -15.45
N THR A 43 -16.34 -39.88 -15.18
CA THR A 43 -15.44 -40.80 -15.86
C THR A 43 -15.79 -40.91 -17.35
N ARG A 44 -14.87 -40.54 -18.25
CA ARG A 44 -14.76 -41.13 -19.60
C ARG A 44 -13.30 -41.23 -20.05
N ARG A 45 -12.80 -42.47 -20.02
CA ARG A 45 -11.58 -42.89 -20.72
C ARG A 45 -11.79 -42.73 -22.23
N GLY A 46 -10.94 -41.92 -22.85
CA GLY A 46 -10.84 -41.81 -24.30
C GLY A 46 -9.48 -41.26 -24.68
N ASN A 47 -8.72 -42.05 -25.45
CA ASN A 47 -7.40 -41.71 -26.00
C ASN A 47 -7.38 -40.30 -26.60
N LYS A 48 -6.67 -39.36 -25.99
CA LYS A 48 -6.34 -38.07 -26.59
C LYS A 48 -4.87 -38.08 -26.99
N LYS A 49 -4.64 -37.98 -28.30
CA LYS A 49 -3.33 -37.59 -28.87
C LYS A 49 -2.84 -36.36 -28.10
N LYS A 50 -1.60 -36.42 -27.60
CA LYS A 50 -0.93 -35.25 -26.99
C LYS A 50 -0.80 -34.16 -28.05
N TYR A 51 -1.79 -33.28 -28.12
CA TYR A 51 -1.57 -31.95 -28.65
C TYR A 51 -0.67 -31.25 -27.63
N GLU A 52 0.62 -31.13 -27.94
CA GLU A 52 1.49 -30.21 -27.22
C GLU A 52 0.99 -28.80 -27.50
N PHE A 53 0.16 -28.29 -26.58
CA PHE A 53 -0.17 -26.88 -26.52
C PHE A 53 1.14 -26.13 -26.21
N LYS A 54 1.75 -25.56 -27.24
CA LYS A 54 2.84 -24.59 -27.07
C LYS A 54 2.20 -23.25 -26.72
N MET A 55 2.48 -22.75 -25.52
CA MET A 55 2.10 -21.38 -25.17
C MET A 55 2.62 -20.41 -26.24
N PRO A 56 1.81 -19.44 -26.69
CA PRO A 56 2.30 -18.35 -27.52
C PRO A 56 3.52 -17.71 -26.83
N VAL A 57 4.59 -17.54 -27.59
CA VAL A 57 5.79 -16.85 -27.11
C VAL A 57 5.37 -15.44 -26.68
N HIS A 58 5.56 -15.13 -25.40
CA HIS A 58 5.43 -13.76 -24.89
C HIS A 58 6.46 -12.88 -25.60
N ASN A 59 6.03 -12.11 -26.58
CA ASN A 59 6.74 -10.88 -26.91
C ASN A 59 6.69 -10.01 -25.65
N GLY A 60 7.85 -9.51 -25.23
CA GLY A 60 8.13 -9.13 -23.85
C GLY A 60 7.19 -8.11 -23.21
N ILE A 61 7.26 -8.09 -21.89
CA ILE A 61 6.78 -7.01 -21.02
C ILE A 61 7.22 -5.67 -21.62
N PRO A 62 6.33 -4.66 -21.76
CA PRO A 62 6.73 -3.34 -22.22
C PRO A 62 7.83 -2.79 -21.30
N ASP A 63 8.98 -2.52 -21.89
CA ASP A 63 10.17 -2.02 -21.22
C ASP A 63 9.87 -0.63 -20.64
N SER A 64 10.02 -0.46 -19.32
CA SER A 64 9.83 0.79 -18.59
C SER A 64 11.00 1.76 -18.75
N SER A 65 11.84 1.57 -19.78
CA SER A 65 13.11 2.28 -19.99
C SER A 65 13.00 3.55 -20.85
N LYS A 66 11.81 3.96 -21.27
CA LYS A 66 11.62 5.18 -22.05
C LYS A 66 11.29 6.35 -21.12
N GLY A 67 12.01 7.46 -21.29
CA GLY A 67 12.07 8.62 -20.41
C GLY A 67 10.74 9.34 -20.11
N PRO A 68 10.79 10.48 -19.40
CA PRO A 68 9.67 11.06 -18.63
C PRO A 68 8.46 11.57 -19.43
N ASN A 69 8.41 11.37 -20.74
CA ASN A 69 7.29 11.73 -21.62
C ASN A 69 6.66 10.54 -22.36
N THR A 70 6.86 9.30 -21.91
CA THR A 70 6.08 8.19 -22.46
C THR A 70 4.70 8.14 -21.84
N ILE A 71 3.77 8.74 -22.57
CA ILE A 71 2.35 8.39 -22.64
C ILE A 71 2.13 6.92 -22.20
N ASN A 72 1.58 6.66 -21.02
CA ASN A 72 1.32 5.28 -20.59
C ASN A 72 0.14 4.74 -21.41
N ILE A 73 0.42 3.77 -22.27
CA ILE A 73 -0.62 3.03 -22.99
C ILE A 73 -1.16 1.95 -22.06
N LEU A 74 -2.47 1.91 -21.84
CA LEU A 74 -3.11 0.87 -21.04
C LEU A 74 -3.12 -0.45 -21.82
N ASN A 75 -2.37 -1.43 -21.33
CA ASN A 75 -2.44 -2.82 -21.78
C ASN A 75 -2.54 -3.74 -20.55
N ILE A 76 -3.65 -4.47 -20.47
CA ILE A 76 -3.95 -5.40 -19.37
C ILE A 76 -4.02 -6.86 -19.83
N ASP A 77 -3.58 -7.13 -21.06
CA ASP A 77 -3.57 -8.48 -21.62
C ASP A 77 -2.75 -9.40 -20.72
N CYS A 78 -3.35 -10.54 -20.35
CA CYS A 78 -2.70 -11.59 -19.57
C CYS A 78 -2.20 -11.19 -18.17
N ILE A 79 -2.58 -10.02 -17.62
CA ILE A 79 -2.31 -9.69 -16.21
C ILE A 79 -3.26 -10.50 -15.31
N GLN A 80 -2.76 -11.52 -14.61
CA GLN A 80 -3.58 -12.40 -13.77
C GLN A 80 -3.83 -11.84 -12.36
N ASP A 81 -2.89 -11.04 -11.83
CA ASP A 81 -3.03 -10.40 -10.52
C ASP A 81 -4.04 -9.23 -10.63
N LEU A 82 -5.19 -9.38 -9.97
CA LEU A 82 -6.25 -8.36 -9.96
C LEU A 82 -5.81 -7.05 -9.30
N LYS A 83 -5.00 -7.08 -8.25
CA LYS A 83 -4.50 -5.87 -7.58
C LYS A 83 -3.51 -5.12 -8.47
N LEU A 84 -2.66 -5.86 -9.19
CA LEU A 84 -1.77 -5.27 -10.18
C LEU A 84 -2.57 -4.67 -11.34
N ARG A 85 -3.60 -5.38 -11.82
CA ARG A 85 -4.47 -4.90 -12.90
C ARG A 85 -5.22 -3.63 -12.49
N GLU A 86 -5.78 -3.58 -11.29
CA GLU A 86 -6.42 -2.39 -10.70
C GLU A 86 -5.47 -1.20 -10.67
N ARG A 87 -4.26 -1.37 -10.12
CA ARG A 87 -3.24 -0.31 -10.04
C ARG A 87 -2.85 0.25 -11.42
N VAL A 88 -2.72 -0.61 -12.42
CA VAL A 88 -2.37 -0.20 -13.79
C VAL A 88 -3.51 0.63 -14.40
N VAL A 89 -4.76 0.21 -14.20
CA VAL A 89 -5.96 0.96 -14.63
C VAL A 89 -6.05 2.30 -13.91
N GLU A 90 -5.90 2.35 -12.58
CA GLU A 90 -5.93 3.59 -11.78
C GLU A 90 -4.89 4.61 -12.24
N LYS A 91 -3.65 4.16 -12.46
CA LYS A 91 -2.57 5.02 -12.94
C LYS A 91 -2.88 5.61 -14.32
N TRP A 92 -3.41 4.78 -15.22
CA TRP A 92 -3.81 5.24 -16.55
C TRP A 92 -4.98 6.22 -16.48
N VAL A 93 -6.01 5.95 -15.67
CA VAL A 93 -7.15 6.86 -15.46
C VAL A 93 -6.65 8.23 -15.01
N THR A 94 -5.76 8.27 -14.02
CA THR A 94 -5.19 9.53 -13.52
C THR A 94 -4.46 10.30 -14.61
N GLU A 95 -3.66 9.63 -15.44
CA GLU A 95 -2.97 10.27 -16.56
C GLU A 95 -3.96 10.84 -17.60
N ILE A 96 -5.01 10.09 -17.95
CA ILE A 96 -6.02 10.60 -18.87
C ILE A 96 -6.77 11.79 -18.26
N SER A 97 -7.20 11.70 -16.99
CA SER A 97 -7.84 12.81 -16.28
C SER A 97 -7.01 14.08 -16.32
N LEU A 98 -5.69 13.99 -16.15
CA LEU A 98 -4.79 15.13 -16.28
C LEU A 98 -4.78 15.69 -17.71
N ASN A 99 -4.64 14.85 -18.74
CA ASN A 99 -4.69 15.30 -20.14
C ASN A 99 -5.99 16.04 -20.49
N LEU A 100 -7.13 15.55 -19.99
CA LEU A 100 -8.45 16.17 -20.18
C LEU A 100 -8.55 17.52 -19.46
N THR A 101 -8.00 17.60 -18.25
CA THR A 101 -8.02 18.82 -17.41
C THR A 101 -7.11 19.91 -17.97
N ASP A 102 -5.95 19.53 -18.51
CA ASP A 102 -4.96 20.46 -19.05
C ASP A 102 -5.39 21.07 -20.40
N ASN A 103 -6.29 20.39 -21.13
CA ASN A 103 -6.74 20.81 -22.47
C ASN A 103 -8.29 20.73 -22.59
N PRO A 104 -9.04 21.48 -21.78
CA PRO A 104 -10.49 21.31 -21.66
C PRO A 104 -11.23 21.57 -22.98
N ASP A 105 -10.80 22.56 -23.76
CA ASP A 105 -11.43 22.92 -25.04
C ASP A 105 -11.26 21.83 -26.10
N GLU A 106 -10.12 21.12 -26.10
CA GLU A 106 -9.85 20.04 -27.06
C GLU A 106 -10.71 18.80 -26.77
N PHE A 107 -11.11 18.62 -25.51
CA PHE A 107 -11.80 17.43 -25.03
C PHE A 107 -13.24 17.68 -24.56
N GLU A 108 -13.83 18.83 -24.90
CA GLU A 108 -15.24 19.14 -24.61
C GLU A 108 -16.19 18.10 -25.22
N LYS A 109 -15.85 17.55 -26.40
CA LYS A 109 -16.68 16.59 -27.13
C LYS A 109 -16.26 15.14 -26.87
N ALA A 110 -17.24 14.28 -26.65
CA ALA A 110 -17.06 12.83 -26.48
C ALA A 110 -16.18 12.19 -27.57
N LYS A 111 -16.36 12.60 -28.83
CA LYS A 111 -15.54 12.09 -29.94
C LYS A 111 -14.03 12.26 -29.76
N ASN A 112 -13.58 13.42 -29.27
CA ASN A 112 -12.16 13.70 -29.08
C ASN A 112 -11.60 12.89 -27.90
N VAL A 113 -12.42 12.70 -26.87
CA VAL A 113 -12.10 11.81 -25.74
C VAL A 113 -11.98 10.35 -26.20
N LEU A 114 -12.93 9.82 -26.99
CA LEU A 114 -12.83 8.46 -27.55
C LEU A 114 -11.54 8.27 -28.34
N LEU A 115 -11.21 9.22 -29.21
CA LEU A 115 -9.99 9.16 -30.02
C LEU A 115 -8.73 9.10 -29.15
N LEU A 116 -8.67 9.93 -28.10
CA LEU A 116 -7.60 9.88 -27.11
C LEU A 116 -7.52 8.50 -26.45
N LEU A 117 -8.64 7.98 -25.96
CA LEU A 117 -8.69 6.71 -25.24
C LEU A 117 -8.30 5.52 -26.13
N GLU A 118 -8.76 5.50 -27.38
CA GLU A 118 -8.33 4.48 -28.35
C GLU A 118 -6.83 4.53 -28.62
N HIS A 119 -6.25 5.73 -28.72
CA HIS A 119 -4.80 5.89 -28.90
C HIS A 119 -4.01 5.53 -27.64
N LYS A 120 -4.61 5.72 -26.46
CA LYS A 120 -3.99 5.50 -25.16
C LYS A 120 -4.27 4.12 -24.58
N THR A 121 -4.85 3.21 -25.36
CA THR A 121 -5.12 1.82 -24.98
C THR A 121 -4.55 0.86 -26.02
N ASP A 122 -4.29 -0.37 -25.61
CA ASP A 122 -3.87 -1.46 -26.49
C ASP A 122 -4.56 -2.78 -26.08
N GLY A 123 -4.36 -3.84 -26.87
CA GLY A 123 -4.80 -5.19 -26.53
C GLY A 123 -6.32 -5.34 -26.46
N ILE A 124 -6.82 -6.06 -25.46
CA ILE A 124 -8.26 -6.32 -25.27
C ILE A 124 -9.06 -5.05 -24.99
N VAL A 125 -8.46 -4.04 -24.33
CA VAL A 125 -9.16 -2.79 -23.98
C VAL A 125 -9.38 -1.96 -25.24
N GLN A 126 -8.36 -1.78 -26.08
CA GLN A 126 -8.52 -1.02 -27.33
C GLN A 126 -9.53 -1.70 -28.26
N LYS A 127 -9.49 -3.04 -28.37
CA LYS A 127 -10.49 -3.80 -29.14
C LYS A 127 -11.89 -3.62 -28.58
N PHE A 128 -12.03 -3.61 -27.25
CA PHE A 128 -13.30 -3.33 -26.60
C PHE A 128 -13.81 -1.92 -26.93
N LEU A 129 -12.96 -0.89 -26.81
CA LEU A 129 -13.36 0.48 -27.12
C LEU A 129 -13.85 0.64 -28.57
N ARG A 130 -13.13 0.08 -29.54
CA ARG A 130 -13.47 0.17 -30.97
C ARG A 130 -14.72 -0.60 -31.38
N ASN A 131 -15.00 -1.71 -30.71
CA ASN A 131 -16.10 -2.61 -31.09
C ASN A 131 -17.44 -2.23 -30.43
N ASN A 132 -17.44 -1.28 -29.50
CA ASN A 132 -18.65 -0.80 -28.84
C ASN A 132 -19.11 0.52 -29.44
N ASN A 133 -20.43 0.72 -29.46
CA ASN A 133 -21.03 1.98 -29.90
C ASN A 133 -21.11 2.93 -28.70
N TRP A 134 -20.42 4.06 -28.80
CA TRP A 134 -20.41 5.11 -27.79
C TRP A 134 -21.26 6.28 -28.22
N ASN A 135 -21.90 6.95 -27.26
CA ASN A 135 -22.67 8.15 -27.56
C ASN A 135 -21.72 9.35 -27.75
N GLU A 136 -21.45 9.69 -29.01
CA GLU A 136 -20.59 10.83 -29.39
C GLU A 136 -21.23 12.20 -29.13
N ASP A 137 -22.54 12.26 -28.83
CA ASP A 137 -23.26 13.50 -28.53
C ASP A 137 -23.08 13.97 -27.07
N LEU A 138 -22.44 13.15 -26.23
CA LEU A 138 -22.16 13.51 -24.83
C LEU A 138 -21.05 14.56 -24.71
N HIS A 139 -21.05 15.26 -23.57
CA HIS A 139 -19.88 16.00 -23.13
C HIS A 139 -18.73 15.02 -22.82
N GLY A 140 -17.50 15.45 -23.09
CA GLY A 140 -16.32 14.59 -22.97
C GLY A 140 -16.10 14.02 -21.57
N SER A 141 -16.37 14.82 -20.53
CA SER A 141 -16.31 14.36 -19.13
C SER A 141 -17.28 13.22 -18.84
N ASP A 142 -18.52 13.34 -19.32
CA ASP A 142 -19.58 12.39 -19.04
C ASP A 142 -19.29 11.05 -19.73
N LEU A 143 -18.79 11.10 -20.96
CA LEU A 143 -18.32 9.91 -21.65
C LEU A 143 -17.15 9.26 -20.90
N PHE A 144 -16.17 10.06 -20.46
CA PHE A 144 -15.00 9.53 -19.77
C PHE A 144 -15.39 8.82 -18.47
N ASP A 145 -16.26 9.41 -17.65
CA ASP A 145 -16.77 8.79 -16.42
C ASP A 145 -17.53 7.49 -16.69
N ASN A 146 -18.39 7.49 -17.72
CA ASN A 146 -19.10 6.28 -18.14
C ASN A 146 -18.12 5.17 -18.58
N LEU A 147 -17.10 5.53 -19.35
CA LEU A 147 -16.13 4.59 -19.88
C LEU A 147 -15.22 4.03 -18.78
N ILE A 148 -14.82 4.84 -17.80
CA ILE A 148 -14.14 4.36 -16.59
C ILE A 148 -15.00 3.30 -15.92
N ASN A 149 -16.28 3.58 -15.67
CA ASN A 149 -17.15 2.61 -15.01
C ASN A 149 -17.25 1.30 -15.79
N VAL A 150 -17.36 1.38 -17.12
CA VAL A 150 -17.38 0.21 -18.00
C VAL A 150 -16.06 -0.56 -17.93
N ILE A 151 -14.91 0.11 -17.94
CA ILE A 151 -13.59 -0.55 -17.82
C ILE A 151 -13.46 -1.27 -16.48
N TYR A 152 -13.80 -0.62 -15.37
CA TYR A 152 -13.74 -1.22 -14.03
C TYR A 152 -14.67 -2.44 -13.94
N THR A 153 -15.91 -2.32 -14.42
CA THR A 153 -16.87 -3.42 -14.39
C THR A 153 -16.43 -4.58 -15.27
N THR A 154 -15.98 -4.30 -16.50
CA THR A 154 -15.69 -5.34 -17.50
C THR A 154 -14.37 -6.06 -17.23
N PHE A 155 -13.34 -5.34 -16.77
CA PHE A 155 -11.98 -5.90 -16.67
C PHE A 155 -11.52 -6.17 -15.24
N LEU A 156 -12.15 -5.54 -14.24
CA LEU A 156 -11.86 -5.75 -12.82
C LEU A 156 -13.02 -6.40 -12.06
N GLY A 157 -14.23 -6.46 -12.64
CA GLY A 157 -15.42 -6.96 -11.94
C GLY A 157 -15.89 -6.03 -10.82
N LEU A 158 -15.50 -4.76 -10.86
CA LEU A 158 -15.82 -3.77 -9.84
C LEU A 158 -16.88 -2.81 -10.36
N ASP A 159 -18.02 -2.73 -9.69
CA ASP A 159 -18.98 -1.65 -9.94
C ASP A 159 -18.46 -0.36 -9.27
N TYR A 160 -17.81 0.47 -10.07
CA TYR A 160 -17.13 1.66 -9.60
C TYR A 160 -18.10 2.74 -9.12
N ILE A 161 -19.34 2.76 -9.61
CA ILE A 161 -20.35 3.77 -9.21
C ILE A 161 -21.12 3.30 -7.98
N SER A 162 -21.61 2.06 -7.97
CA SER A 162 -22.46 1.59 -6.85
C SER A 162 -21.66 1.13 -5.62
N ASN A 163 -20.38 0.77 -5.80
CA ASN A 163 -19.55 0.16 -4.76
C ASN A 163 -18.39 1.05 -4.29
N LYS A 164 -18.33 2.31 -4.72
CA LYS A 164 -17.26 3.26 -4.32
C LYS A 164 -17.21 3.43 -2.81
N ASP A 165 -18.35 3.72 -2.19
CA ASP A 165 -18.45 3.92 -0.76
C ASP A 165 -18.17 2.65 0.02
N PHE A 166 -18.63 1.49 -0.46
CA PHE A 166 -18.32 0.20 0.14
C PHE A 166 -16.83 -0.14 0.05
N THR A 167 -16.18 0.13 -1.08
CA THR A 167 -14.74 -0.13 -1.28
C THR A 167 -13.90 0.81 -0.42
N ILE A 168 -14.29 2.08 -0.34
CA ILE A 168 -13.68 3.05 0.58
C ILE A 168 -13.86 2.58 2.03
N ASN A 169 -15.07 2.21 2.44
CA ASN A 169 -15.35 1.74 3.80
C ASN A 169 -14.56 0.47 4.12
N LYS A 170 -14.46 -0.49 3.20
CA LYS A 170 -13.63 -1.69 3.36
C LYS A 170 -12.15 -1.34 3.52
N LYS A 171 -11.61 -0.42 2.72
CA LYS A 171 -10.21 0.06 2.86
C LYS A 171 -10.00 0.75 4.21
N VAL A 172 -10.94 1.59 4.63
CA VAL A 172 -10.93 2.26 5.94
C VAL A 172 -10.96 1.25 7.09
N ASP A 173 -11.82 0.23 7.02
CA ASP A 173 -11.91 -0.80 8.06
C ASP A 173 -10.63 -1.63 8.14
N VAL A 174 -10.07 -2.02 6.99
CA VAL A 174 -8.76 -2.69 6.94
C VAL A 174 -7.67 -1.81 7.53
N ALA A 175 -7.64 -0.51 7.21
CA ALA A 175 -6.67 0.43 7.74
C ALA A 175 -6.77 0.58 9.27
N ARG A 176 -7.99 0.76 9.80
CA ARG A 176 -8.25 0.86 11.25
C ARG A 176 -7.83 -0.40 11.99
N VAL A 177 -8.20 -1.58 11.47
CA VAL A 177 -7.80 -2.87 12.05
C VAL A 177 -6.28 -3.04 11.98
N SER A 178 -5.66 -2.68 10.86
CA SER A 178 -4.21 -2.83 10.67
C SER A 178 -3.43 -1.92 11.61
N MET A 179 -3.78 -0.63 11.73
CA MET A 179 -3.14 0.28 12.69
C MET A 179 -3.34 -0.16 14.14
N THR A 180 -4.51 -0.69 14.47
CA THR A 180 -4.79 -1.23 15.81
C THR A 180 -3.91 -2.44 16.13
N LYS A 181 -3.69 -3.33 15.16
CA LYS A 181 -2.86 -4.54 15.32
C LYS A 181 -1.37 -4.28 15.19
N LEU A 182 -0.94 -3.24 14.48
CA LEU A 182 0.48 -2.94 14.25
C LEU A 182 1.19 -2.65 15.58
N GLN A 183 2.34 -3.28 15.80
CA GLN A 183 3.17 -3.10 16.99
C GLN A 183 4.63 -2.94 16.59
N LEU A 184 5.34 -2.08 17.33
CA LEU A 184 6.79 -1.91 17.19
C LEU A 184 7.49 -2.72 18.30
N HIS A 185 8.17 -3.80 17.92
CA HIS A 185 8.92 -4.63 18.89
C HIS A 185 10.38 -4.19 19.07
N ASP A 186 10.99 -3.67 18.01
CA ASP A 186 12.36 -3.18 18.01
C ASP A 186 12.37 -1.71 17.61
N ILE A 187 12.88 -0.86 18.48
CA ILE A 187 12.94 0.58 18.28
C ILE A 187 13.82 0.98 17.08
N SER A 188 14.76 0.12 16.67
CA SER A 188 15.58 0.32 15.47
C SER A 188 14.76 0.28 14.18
N LEU A 189 13.56 -0.31 14.22
CA LEU A 189 12.65 -0.42 13.08
C LEU A 189 11.62 0.71 13.04
N LEU A 190 11.81 1.79 13.80
CA LEU A 190 10.87 2.91 13.87
C LEU A 190 10.51 3.45 12.48
N ASP A 191 11.47 3.61 11.57
CA ASP A 191 11.22 4.14 10.23
C ASP A 191 10.31 3.21 9.40
N LYS A 192 10.55 1.90 9.47
CA LYS A 192 9.73 0.90 8.76
C LYS A 192 8.32 0.85 9.35
N TYR A 193 8.20 0.90 10.67
CA TYR A 193 6.92 0.97 11.36
C TYR A 193 6.15 2.24 11.02
N THR A 194 6.83 3.40 11.01
CA THR A 194 6.24 4.69 10.62
C THR A 194 5.69 4.62 9.21
N CYS A 195 6.47 4.12 8.26
CA CYS A 195 6.06 4.01 6.85
C CYS A 195 4.81 3.12 6.69
N MET A 196 4.75 1.98 7.37
CA MET A 196 3.56 1.11 7.33
C MET A 196 2.35 1.79 7.99
N TYR A 197 2.52 2.40 9.15
CA TYR A 197 1.44 3.10 9.85
C TYR A 197 0.90 4.27 9.02
N GLU A 198 1.80 5.01 8.37
CA GLU A 198 1.47 6.13 7.50
C GLU A 198 0.60 5.71 6.31
N SER A 199 0.93 4.57 5.69
CA SER A 199 0.14 4.05 4.56
C SER A 199 -1.32 3.80 4.93
N TYR A 200 -1.58 3.23 6.11
CA TYR A 200 -2.95 3.02 6.60
C TYR A 200 -3.61 4.31 7.11
N LEU A 201 -2.84 5.22 7.69
CA LEU A 201 -3.41 6.50 8.19
C LEU A 201 -4.02 7.30 7.03
N TYR A 202 -3.36 7.33 5.88
CA TYR A 202 -3.85 8.06 4.69
C TYR A 202 -4.99 7.37 3.95
N ASP A 203 -5.30 6.11 4.27
CA ASP A 203 -6.55 5.47 3.84
C ASP A 203 -7.78 6.00 4.61
N ILE A 204 -7.59 6.71 5.73
CA ILE A 204 -8.68 7.34 6.49
C ILE A 204 -9.00 8.72 5.91
N PRO A 205 -10.24 8.94 5.42
CA PRO A 205 -10.61 10.19 4.76
C PRO A 205 -10.86 11.33 5.75
N GLN A 206 -11.33 11.05 6.96
CA GLN A 206 -11.56 12.08 7.98
C GLN A 206 -10.27 12.49 8.67
N ARG A 207 -9.70 13.63 8.26
CA ARG A 207 -8.49 14.20 8.91
C ARG A 207 -8.69 14.51 10.40
N SER A 208 -9.92 14.79 10.84
CA SER A 208 -10.25 14.97 12.26
C SER A 208 -9.95 13.72 13.11
N GLU A 209 -9.94 12.53 12.51
CA GLU A 209 -9.57 11.28 13.20
C GLU A 209 -8.04 11.13 13.35
N TYR A 210 -7.21 11.94 12.70
CA TYR A 210 -5.77 11.68 12.67
C TYR A 210 -5.13 11.88 14.05
N ALA A 211 -5.62 12.83 14.83
CA ALA A 211 -5.08 13.10 16.17
C ALA A 211 -5.17 11.88 17.10
N GLN A 212 -6.28 11.14 17.09
CA GLN A 212 -6.42 9.92 17.88
C GLN A 212 -5.49 8.81 17.38
N TRP A 213 -5.35 8.65 16.05
CA TRP A 213 -4.48 7.63 15.46
C TRP A 213 -2.99 7.96 15.65
N ILE A 214 -2.61 9.23 15.66
CA ILE A 214 -1.25 9.68 15.97
C ILE A 214 -0.94 9.46 17.45
N SER A 215 -1.89 9.75 18.35
CA SER A 215 -1.72 9.43 19.77
C SER A 215 -1.57 7.91 19.99
N ALA A 216 -2.35 7.08 19.29
CA ALA A 216 -2.23 5.62 19.35
C ALA A 216 -0.89 5.13 18.79
N TYR A 217 -0.41 5.72 17.70
CA TYR A 217 0.90 5.46 17.10
C TYR A 217 2.03 5.68 18.11
N LEU A 218 2.05 6.83 18.80
CA LEU A 218 3.07 7.15 19.79
C LEU A 218 3.03 6.19 20.98
N MET A 219 1.84 5.88 21.50
CA MET A 219 1.67 4.94 22.62
C MET A 219 2.17 3.52 22.31
N LYS A 220 2.24 3.14 21.03
CA LYS A 220 2.76 1.85 20.58
C LYS A 220 4.30 1.79 20.51
N ILE A 221 4.99 2.91 20.70
CA ILE A 221 6.45 2.95 20.70
C ILE A 221 6.96 2.51 22.09
N PRO A 222 7.74 1.41 22.19
CA PRO A 222 8.24 0.92 23.47
C PRO A 222 9.07 1.96 24.22
N ILE A 223 9.01 1.94 25.56
CA ILE A 223 9.81 2.75 26.49
C ILE A 223 9.42 4.24 26.50
N ILE A 224 9.20 4.86 25.35
CA ILE A 224 9.03 6.31 25.20
C ILE A 224 7.61 6.75 24.84
N GLY A 225 6.71 5.82 24.53
CA GLY A 225 5.42 6.16 23.94
C GLY A 225 4.57 7.14 24.77
N GLU A 226 4.55 6.98 26.09
CA GLU A 226 3.83 7.88 27.00
C GLU A 226 4.44 9.30 27.01
N ILE A 227 5.77 9.38 27.15
CA ILE A 227 6.53 10.65 27.15
C ILE A 227 6.32 11.39 25.83
N CYS A 228 6.45 10.70 24.69
CA CYS A 228 6.26 11.29 23.38
C CYS A 228 4.80 11.75 23.17
N THR A 229 3.82 10.99 23.65
CA THR A 229 2.41 11.35 23.55
C THR A 229 2.09 12.62 24.32
N GLU A 230 2.59 12.75 25.56
CA GLU A 230 2.42 13.96 26.35
C GLU A 230 3.10 15.17 25.72
N ARG A 231 4.34 14.98 25.25
CA ARG A 231 5.11 16.03 24.60
C ARG A 231 4.43 16.50 23.32
N TRP A 232 3.94 15.58 22.50
CA TRP A 232 3.17 15.89 21.31
C TRP A 232 1.89 16.66 21.63
N LYS A 233 1.11 16.26 22.64
CA LYS A 233 -0.09 17.00 23.08
C LYS A 233 0.21 18.43 23.52
N LYS A 234 1.39 18.69 24.07
CA LYS A 234 1.84 20.02 24.52
C LYS A 234 2.38 20.87 23.37
N GLU A 235 3.14 20.27 22.45
CA GLU A 235 3.85 21.00 21.38
C GLU A 235 3.03 21.14 20.08
N ALA A 236 2.14 20.19 19.78
CA ALA A 236 1.27 20.22 18.60
C ALA A 236 0.05 21.12 18.84
N THR A 237 0.27 22.44 18.83
CA THR A 237 -0.77 23.43 19.12
C THR A 237 -1.65 23.78 17.91
N GLY A 238 -1.17 23.55 16.68
CA GLY A 238 -1.94 23.79 15.45
C GLY A 238 -2.46 22.51 14.81
N GLU A 239 -3.53 22.65 14.01
CA GLU A 239 -4.21 21.55 13.32
C GLU A 239 -3.24 20.73 12.43
N ILE A 240 -2.31 21.41 11.76
CA ILE A 240 -1.32 20.74 10.90
C ILE A 240 -0.39 19.86 11.74
N GLN A 241 0.11 20.35 12.88
CA GLN A 241 0.96 19.56 13.77
C GLN A 241 0.19 18.39 14.40
N GLN A 242 -1.09 18.60 14.77
CA GLN A 242 -1.95 17.57 15.37
C GLN A 242 -2.37 16.48 14.38
N THR A 243 -2.26 16.73 13.08
CA THR A 243 -2.62 15.77 12.04
C THR A 243 -1.40 15.25 11.29
N SER A 244 -0.18 15.60 11.73
CA SER A 244 1.07 15.19 11.11
C SER A 244 1.74 14.04 11.87
N LEU A 245 1.73 12.86 11.25
CA LEU A 245 2.50 11.71 11.74
C LEU A 245 4.01 11.97 11.72
N SER A 246 4.50 12.76 10.75
CA SER A 246 5.91 13.15 10.67
C SER A 246 6.34 14.00 11.87
N TYR A 247 5.49 14.92 12.32
CA TYR A 247 5.75 15.74 13.51
C TYR A 247 5.84 14.87 14.77
N ALA A 248 4.90 13.93 14.95
CA ALA A 248 4.94 12.95 16.04
C ALA A 248 6.20 12.06 15.98
N THR A 249 6.59 11.61 14.79
CA THR A 249 7.78 10.78 14.58
C THR A 249 9.07 11.54 14.88
N LYS A 250 9.14 12.84 14.56
CA LYS A 250 10.25 13.70 14.96
C LYS A 250 10.42 13.71 16.48
N ILE A 251 9.33 13.89 17.23
CA ILE A 251 9.35 13.86 18.70
C ILE A 251 9.86 12.51 19.21
N ALA A 252 9.40 11.41 18.63
CA ALA A 252 9.86 10.07 19.00
C ALA A 252 11.36 9.90 18.78
N LYS A 253 11.89 10.31 17.61
CA LYS A 253 13.33 10.24 17.30
C LYS A 253 14.17 11.06 18.27
N GLU A 254 13.76 12.29 18.56
CA GLU A 254 14.46 13.14 19.54
C GLU A 254 14.52 12.51 20.94
N GLU A 255 13.45 11.82 21.35
CA GLU A 255 13.42 11.17 22.67
C GLU A 255 14.26 9.88 22.70
N ILE A 256 14.29 9.12 21.59
CA ILE A 256 15.22 7.98 21.42
C ILE A 256 16.66 8.46 21.57
N ASP A 257 17.02 9.51 20.84
CA ASP A 257 18.38 10.07 20.86
C ASP A 257 18.76 10.52 22.26
N ARG A 258 17.85 11.18 22.98
CA ARG A 258 18.08 11.59 24.39
C ARG A 258 18.39 10.37 25.27
N ILE A 259 17.58 9.33 25.22
CA ILE A 259 17.78 8.13 26.05
C ILE A 259 19.08 7.41 25.69
N CYS A 260 19.41 7.32 24.40
CA CYS A 260 20.66 6.74 23.93
C CYS A 260 21.86 7.52 24.48
N GLN A 261 21.83 8.86 24.43
CA GLN A 261 22.88 9.71 25.00
C GLN A 261 23.01 9.56 26.52
N ASP A 262 21.89 9.49 27.24
CA ASP A 262 21.89 9.35 28.69
C ASP A 262 22.47 7.99 29.13
N ARG A 263 22.13 6.91 28.42
CA ARG A 263 22.73 5.59 28.67
C ARG A 263 24.23 5.57 28.39
N TYR A 264 24.67 6.19 27.30
CA TYR A 264 26.09 6.29 26.97
C TYR A 264 26.88 7.03 28.06
N LYS A 265 26.35 8.16 28.55
CA LYS A 265 26.96 8.90 29.66
C LYS A 265 27.02 8.10 30.95
N GLN A 266 25.99 7.32 31.27
CA GLN A 266 25.95 6.46 32.46
C GLN A 266 26.93 5.28 32.40
N GLN A 267 27.25 4.77 31.21
CA GLN A 267 28.26 3.72 31.04
C GLN A 267 29.67 4.27 31.23
N ASN A 268 29.94 5.46 30.67
CA ASN A 268 31.27 6.08 30.76
C ASN A 268 31.58 6.73 32.11
N SER A 269 30.59 6.97 32.96
CA SER A 269 30.78 7.46 34.34
C SER A 269 30.95 6.33 35.37
N LYS A 270 30.83 5.07 34.95
CA LYS A 270 31.08 3.87 35.77
C LYS A 270 32.42 3.19 35.47
N GLN A 271 33.22 3.73 34.54
CA GLN A 271 34.63 3.39 34.31
C GLN A 271 35.52 4.40 35.03
#